data_AF-A0A2D9GNG5-F1
#
_entry.id   AF-A0A2D9GNG5-F1
#
_cell.length_a   1.000
_cell.length_b   1.000
_cell.length_c   1.000
_cell.angle_alpha   90.00
_cell.angle_beta   90.00
_cell.angle_gamma   90.00
#
_symmetry.space_group_name_H-M   'P 1'
#
loop_
_entity.id
_entity.type
_entity.pdbx_description
1 polymer ?
#
loop_
_entity_poly.entity_id
_entity_poly.type
_entity_poly.pdbx_seq_one_letter_code
_entity_poly.pdbx_strand_id
1 'polypeptide(L)' 'MNSVIFVDKIIDPKNESVIKNHFVVIEKDEIVKISPNESYNDAQYSSYEKIKTSNSTLLPGFIEMHSHIHVSSQENAYYD' A
#
# COMPACT_ATOMS: atom_id res chain seq x y z
N MET A 1 -9.84 2.62 10.33
CA MET A 1 -10.64 2.48 9.09
C MET A 1 -10.30 1.14 8.48
N ASN A 2 -11.25 0.44 7.88
CA ASN A 2 -11.01 -0.89 7.31
C ASN A 2 -11.21 -0.83 5.79
N SER A 3 -10.27 -1.39 5.04
CA SER A 3 -10.28 -1.31 3.58
C SER A 3 -9.88 -2.64 2.93
N VAL A 4 -10.33 -2.80 1.69
CA VAL A 4 -9.94 -3.88 0.78
C VAL A 4 -9.40 -3.24 -0.48
N ILE A 5 -8.13 -3.52 -0.78
CA ILE A 5 -7.44 -3.00 -1.97
C ILE A 5 -7.35 -4.12 -3.00
N PHE A 6 -7.86 -3.87 -4.20
CA PHE A 6 -7.78 -4.78 -5.34
C PHE A 6 -6.72 -4.27 -6.32
N VAL A 7 -5.72 -5.13 -6.59
CA VAL A 7 -4.57 -4.80 -7.43
C VAL A 7 -4.27 -5.94 -8.40
N ASP A 8 -3.66 -5.62 -9.54
CA ASP A 8 -3.28 -6.63 -10.54
C ASP A 8 -2.01 -7.36 -10.14
N LYS A 9 -1.08 -6.65 -9.49
CA LYS A 9 0.23 -7.16 -9.09
C LYS A 9 0.56 -6.69 -7.68
N ILE A 10 1.20 -7.56 -6.91
CA ILE A 10 1.88 -7.23 -5.66
C ILE A 10 3.33 -7.69 -5.83
N ILE A 11 4.27 -6.80 -5.52
CA ILE A 11 5.69 -7.17 -5.46
C ILE A 11 5.96 -7.76 -4.08
N ASP A 12 6.41 -9.01 -4.07
CA ASP A 12 6.94 -9.66 -2.87
C ASP A 12 8.47 -9.56 -2.91
N PRO A 13 9.06 -8.57 -2.23
CA PRO A 13 10.51 -8.37 -2.26
C PRO A 13 11.26 -9.47 -1.50
N LYS A 14 10.60 -10.20 -0.59
CA LYS A 14 11.24 -11.26 0.19
C LYS A 14 11.49 -12.49 -0.67
N ASN A 15 10.54 -12.83 -1.54
CA ASN A 15 10.62 -13.99 -2.41
C ASN A 15 10.99 -13.64 -3.85
N GLU A 16 11.37 -12.39 -4.12
CA GLU A 16 11.73 -11.89 -5.46
C GLU A 16 10.66 -12.21 -6.52
N SER A 17 9.39 -12.12 -6.15
CA SER A 17 8.28 -12.62 -6.97
C SER A 17 7.16 -11.60 -7.15
N VAL A 18 6.35 -11.82 -8.19
CA VAL A 18 5.16 -11.01 -8.50
C VAL A 18 3.92 -11.87 -8.25
N ILE A 19 3.14 -11.49 -7.25
CA ILE A 19 1.84 -12.10 -6.95
C ILE A 19 0.79 -11.37 -7.81
N LYS A 20 -0.06 -12.11 -8.53
CA LYS A 20 -1.03 -11.52 -9.48
C LYS A 20 -2.47 -11.75 -9.02
N ASN A 21 -3.37 -10.82 -9.35
CA ASN A 21 -4.81 -10.96 -9.16
C ASN A 21 -5.20 -11.25 -7.69
N HIS A 22 -4.74 -10.40 -6.77
CA HIS A 22 -4.99 -10.54 -5.34
C HIS A 22 -5.63 -9.27 -4.76
N PHE A 23 -6.34 -9.45 -3.65
CA PHE A 23 -6.77 -8.36 -2.79
C PHE A 23 -6.00 -8.38 -1.47
N VAL A 24 -5.87 -7.19 -0.88
CA VAL A 24 -5.25 -6.97 0.42
C VAL A 24 -6.30 -6.39 1.36
N VAL A 25 -6.43 -6.97 2.55
CA VAL A 25 -7.33 -6.48 3.60
C VAL A 25 -6.50 -5.74 4.63
N ILE A 26 -6.91 -4.51 4.92
CA ILE A 26 -6.32 -3.67 5.94
C ILE A 26 -7.37 -3.43 7.01
N GLU A 27 -7.03 -3.71 8.25
CA GLU A 27 -7.86 -3.40 9.41
C GLU A 27 -7.09 -2.48 10.34
N LYS A 28 -7.64 -1.28 10.57
CA LYS A 28 -6.94 -0.20 11.27
C LYS A 28 -5.64 0.16 10.54
N ASP A 29 -4.51 -0.30 11.05
CA ASP A 29 -3.16 0.01 10.56
C ASP A 29 -2.37 -1.26 10.18
N GLU A 30 -3.04 -2.41 10.12
CA GLU A 30 -2.39 -3.70 9.87
C GLU A 30 -2.92 -4.38 8.61
N ILE A 31 -2.00 -5.00 7.86
CA ILE A 31 -2.35 -5.94 6.80
C ILE A 31 -2.73 -7.26 7.47
N VAL A 32 -4.02 -7.60 7.46
CA VAL A 32 -4.52 -8.83 8.10
C VAL A 32 -4.63 -9.99 7.12
N LYS A 33 -4.71 -9.71 5.81
CA LYS A 33 -4.88 -10.75 4.79
C LYS A 33 -4.42 -10.30 3.41
N ILE A 34 -3.79 -11.21 2.69
CA ILE A 34 -3.53 -11.12 1.24
C ILE A 34 -4.08 -12.41 0.63
N SER A 35 -4.95 -12.33 -0.39
CA SER A 35 -5.59 -13.52 -0.97
C SER A 35 -6.01 -13.32 -2.43
N PRO A 36 -6.16 -14.41 -3.21
CA PRO A 36 -6.60 -14.32 -4.61
C PRO A 36 -7.97 -13.66 -4.74
N ASN A 37 -8.18 -12.86 -5.78
CA ASN A 37 -9.45 -12.17 -6.03
C ASN A 37 -10.63 -13.12 -6.18
N GLU A 38 -10.44 -14.35 -6.69
CA GLU A 38 -11.51 -15.36 -6.77
C GLU A 38 -12.04 -15.81 -5.40
N SER A 39 -11.27 -15.61 -4.32
CA SER A 39 -11.68 -15.95 -2.96
C SER A 39 -12.40 -14.81 -2.23
N TYR A 40 -12.62 -13.68 -2.90
CA TYR A 40 -13.26 -12.52 -2.32
C TYR A 40 -14.75 -12.79 -2.05
N ASN A 41 -15.19 -12.39 -0.85
CA ASN A 41 -16.58 -12.51 -0.42
C ASN A 41 -17.14 -11.13 -0.07
N ASP A 42 -18.07 -10.64 -0.90
CA ASP A 42 -18.71 -9.34 -0.72
C ASP A 42 -19.47 -9.20 0.61
N ALA A 43 -20.07 -10.27 1.11
CA ALA A 43 -20.82 -10.23 2.37
C ALA A 43 -19.88 -9.98 3.56
N GLN A 44 -18.70 -10.62 3.55
CA GLN A 44 -17.70 -10.50 4.60
C GLN A 44 -17.14 -9.07 4.70
N TYR A 45 -16.89 -8.42 3.56
CA TYR A 45 -16.26 -7.10 3.50
C TYR A 45 -17.24 -5.99 3.09
N SER A 46 -18.53 -6.19 3.38
CA SER A 46 -19.60 -5.28 2.97
C SER A 46 -19.47 -3.87 3.56
N SER A 47 -18.90 -3.75 4.77
CA SER A 47 -18.66 -2.47 5.46
C SER A 47 -17.27 -1.88 5.21
N TYR A 48 -16.41 -2.54 4.42
CA TYR A 48 -15.04 -2.11 4.18
C TYR A 48 -15.01 -1.15 3.00
N GLU A 49 -14.13 -0.15 3.05
CA GLU A 49 -13.87 0.68 1.88
C GLU A 49 -13.20 -0.18 0.79
N LYS A 50 -13.72 -0.10 -0.44
CA LYS A 50 -13.19 -0.88 -1.58
C LYS A 50 -12.37 0.05 -2.48
N ILE A 51 -11.07 -0.15 -2.50
CA ILE A 51 -10.15 0.56 -3.39
C ILE A 51 -9.84 -0.34 -4.57
N LYS A 52 -10.31 0.03 -5.77
CA LYS A 52 -10.07 -0.73 -7.00
C LYS A 52 -9.23 0.09 -7.96
N THR A 53 -8.09 -0.45 -8.36
CA THR A 53 -7.17 0.20 -9.29
C THR A 53 -6.82 -0.75 -10.43
N SER A 54 -6.99 -0.29 -11.67
CA SER A 54 -6.68 -1.06 -12.87
C SER A 54 -5.22 -0.87 -13.31
N ASN A 55 -4.64 -1.92 -13.88
CA ASN A 55 -3.24 -2.02 -14.27
C ASN A 55 -2.25 -1.55 -13.18
N SER A 56 -2.57 -1.85 -11.92
CA SER A 56 -1.87 -1.34 -10.75
C SER A 56 -0.90 -2.35 -10.15
N THR A 57 0.17 -1.85 -9.54
CA THR A 57 1.14 -2.65 -8.80
C THR A 57 1.26 -2.12 -7.37
N LEU A 58 0.99 -2.97 -6.40
CA LEU A 58 1.18 -2.67 -4.99
C LEU A 58 2.61 -3.06 -4.56
N LEU A 59 3.25 -2.17 -3.82
CA LEU A 59 4.56 -2.36 -3.22
C LEU A 59 4.49 -1.92 -1.74
N PRO A 60 5.39 -2.43 -0.87
CA PRO A 60 5.67 -1.77 0.39
C PRO A 60 6.06 -0.30 0.14
N GLY A 61 5.62 0.61 1.01
CA GLY A 61 6.04 2.00 0.95
C GLY A 61 7.55 2.11 1.04
N PHE A 62 8.14 3.03 0.27
CA PHE A 62 9.58 3.26 0.32
C PHE A 62 9.99 3.83 1.69
N ILE A 63 11.14 3.39 2.17
CA ILE A 63 11.78 3.91 3.37
C ILE A 63 12.93 4.79 2.90
N GLU A 64 12.80 6.10 3.14
CA GLU A 64 13.90 7.04 2.93
C GLU A 64 14.92 6.87 4.04
N MET A 65 16.15 6.49 3.67
CA MET A 65 17.21 6.19 4.63
C MET A 65 17.97 7.45 5.07
N HIS A 66 17.93 8.51 4.26
CA HIS A 66 18.62 9.75 4.57
C HIS A 66 17.98 10.95 3.87
N SER A 67 17.35 11.82 4.65
CA SER A 67 16.83 13.10 4.17
C SER A 67 17.13 14.24 5.12
N HIS A 68 17.14 15.45 4.57
CA HIS A 68 17.20 16.68 5.34
C HIS A 68 15.91 17.46 5.16
N ILE A 69 14.85 17.05 5.88
CA ILE A 69 13.49 17.62 5.72
C ILE A 69 13.44 19.12 6.04
N HIS A 70 14.29 19.60 6.94
CA HIS A 70 14.32 21.01 7.38
C HIS A 70 15.34 21.87 6.63
N VAL A 71 16.20 21.28 5.79
CA VAL A 71 17.19 22.05 5.04
C VAL A 71 16.51 22.55 3.77
N SER A 72 16.05 23.81 3.82
CA SER A 72 15.72 24.51 2.59
C SER A 72 17.02 24.80 1.84
N SER A 73 17.01 24.72 0.51
CA SER A 73 18.12 25.16 -0.33
C SER A 73 18.30 26.68 -0.34
N GLN A 74 17.69 27.41 0.61
CA GLN A 74 17.78 28.86 0.71
C GLN A 74 19.00 29.26 1.53
N GLU A 75 19.78 30.16 0.95
CA GLU A 75 21.08 30.62 1.44
C GLU A 75 21.02 31.26 2.86
N ASN A 76 19.85 31.74 3.29
CA ASN A 76 19.65 32.51 4.53
C ASN A 76 18.61 31.93 5.51
N ALA A 77 18.45 30.61 5.58
CA ALA A 77 17.43 29.95 6.43
C ALA A 77 17.62 30.11 7.96
N TYR A 78 18.65 30.82 8.43
CA TYR A 78 19.01 30.98 9.85
C TYR A 78 18.96 32.44 10.36
N TYR A 79 18.47 33.39 9.56
CA TYR A 79 18.45 34.83 9.91
C TYR A 79 17.02 35.43 10.06
N ASP A 80 16.00 34.62 10.31
CA ASP A 80 14.67 35.07 10.78
C ASP A 80 14.49 34.79 12.28
#